data_AF-A0A7W7CDY4-F1
#
_entry.id   AF-A0A7W7CDY4-F1
#
_cell.length_a   1.000
_cell.length_b   1.000
_cell.length_c   1.000
_cell.angle_alpha   90.00
_cell.angle_beta   90.00
_cell.angle_gamma   90.00
#
_symmetry.space_group_name_H-M   'P 1'
#
loop_
_entity.id
_entity.type
_entity.pdbx_description
1 polymer ?
#
loop_
_entity_poly.entity_id
_entity_poly.type
_entity_poly.pdbx_seq_one_letter_code
_entity_poly.pdbx_strand_id
1 'polypeptide(L)'
;MTAVLNNGVTGASLVSDELFNRLVTRIVTREGLDRPEAEAVMADALAFLKACSVPHGRPLVPSAKVDIGWHTFILDTLEYERFCWNLAGRFLHHVPTDPSEGEDGGEDQAAALARTVAAIHSTGLTLHPELWERCAGDCEAKDCRAKDCSQCHAGCSDRPRHGAA
;
A
#
# COMPACT_ATOMS: atom_id res chain seq x y z
N MET A 1 -25.48 -11.99 -9.79
CA MET A 1 -24.80 -10.76 -10.25
C MET A 1 -23.45 -11.17 -10.77
N THR A 2 -23.19 -10.90 -12.04
CA THR A 2 -22.05 -11.40 -12.80
C THR A 2 -20.78 -10.67 -12.35
N ALA A 3 -19.80 -11.41 -11.84
CA ALA A 3 -18.47 -10.87 -11.59
C ALA A 3 -17.90 -10.40 -12.94
N VAL A 4 -17.70 -9.09 -13.08
CA VAL A 4 -16.92 -8.55 -14.19
C VAL A 4 -15.49 -9.00 -13.92
N LEU A 5 -15.02 -9.99 -14.69
CA LEU A 5 -13.60 -10.31 -14.73
C LEU A 5 -12.90 -9.11 -15.36
N ASN A 6 -12.44 -8.17 -14.52
CA ASN A 6 -11.57 -7.09 -14.94
C ASN A 6 -10.27 -7.73 -15.43
N ASN A 7 -10.19 -7.94 -16.74
CA ASN A 7 -9.08 -8.58 -17.44
C ASN A 7 -7.86 -7.63 -17.55
N GLY A 8 -7.66 -6.76 -16.55
CA GLY A 8 -6.59 -5.79 -16.48
C GLY A 8 -5.33 -6.38 -15.82
N VAL A 9 -4.19 -5.82 -16.16
CA VAL A 9 -2.92 -6.18 -15.51
C VAL A 9 -2.96 -5.64 -14.09
N THR A 10 -2.89 -6.53 -13.09
CA THR A 10 -2.84 -6.16 -11.68
C THR A 10 -1.40 -6.02 -11.20
N GLY A 11 -1.20 -5.42 -10.03
CA GLY A 11 0.12 -5.34 -9.40
C GLY A 11 0.75 -6.71 -9.11
N ALA A 12 -0.04 -7.80 -9.07
CA ALA A 12 0.48 -9.16 -8.91
C ALA A 12 1.51 -9.54 -9.99
N SER A 13 1.37 -8.99 -11.20
CA SER A 13 2.29 -9.21 -12.32
C SER A 13 3.70 -8.63 -12.12
N LEU A 14 3.92 -7.82 -11.08
CA LEU A 14 5.22 -7.19 -10.79
C LEU A 14 6.19 -8.10 -10.04
N VAL A 15 5.73 -9.26 -9.59
CA VAL A 15 6.52 -10.27 -8.87
C VAL A 15 6.26 -11.65 -9.46
N SER A 16 7.06 -12.65 -9.07
CA SER A 16 6.78 -14.04 -9.46
C SER A 16 5.53 -14.58 -8.73
N ASP A 17 4.84 -15.53 -9.36
CA ASP A 17 3.70 -16.22 -8.74
C ASP A 17 4.06 -16.86 -7.40
N GLU A 18 5.29 -17.38 -7.27
CA GLU A 18 5.79 -17.97 -6.02
C GLU A 18 5.88 -16.91 -4.91
N LEU A 19 6.49 -15.76 -5.21
CA LEU A 19 6.62 -14.67 -4.24
C LEU A 19 5.24 -14.11 -3.88
N PHE A 20 4.38 -13.88 -4.87
CA PHE A 20 3.02 -13.40 -4.64
C PHE A 20 2.24 -14.33 -3.71
N ASN A 21 2.22 -15.63 -4.01
CA ASN A 21 1.52 -16.62 -3.20
C ASN A 21 2.08 -16.69 -1.77
N ARG A 22 3.39 -16.58 -1.59
CA ARG A 22 4.03 -16.55 -0.26
C ARG A 22 3.60 -15.33 0.55
N LEU A 23 3.53 -14.15 -0.06
CA LEU A 23 3.09 -12.92 0.60
C LEU A 23 1.60 -12.97 0.95
N VAL A 24 0.75 -13.45 0.04
CA VAL A 24 -0.67 -13.69 0.30
C VAL A 24 -0.87 -14.65 1.47
N THR A 25 -0.14 -15.77 1.52
CA THR A 25 -0.22 -16.72 2.65
C THR A 25 0.16 -16.06 3.98
N ARG A 26 1.14 -15.14 3.99
CA ARG A 26 1.50 -14.38 5.20
C ARG A 26 0.37 -13.45 5.64
N ILE A 27 -0.28 -12.74 4.72
CA ILE A 27 -1.46 -11.90 5.04
C ILE A 27 -2.56 -12.76 5.65
N VAL A 28 -2.95 -13.86 4.98
CA VAL A 28 -4.00 -14.78 5.48
C VAL A 28 -3.67 -15.25 6.90
N THR A 29 -2.42 -15.61 7.17
CA THR A 29 -2.00 -16.16 8.46
C THR A 29 -1.98 -15.10 9.57
N ARG A 30 -1.54 -13.86 9.27
CA ARG A 30 -1.32 -12.82 10.28
C ARG A 30 -2.56 -11.98 10.55
N GLU A 31 -3.30 -11.67 9.50
CA GLU A 31 -4.43 -10.74 9.54
C GLU A 31 -5.77 -11.48 9.64
N GLY A 32 -5.79 -12.78 9.32
CA GLY A 32 -7.00 -13.60 9.30
C GLY A 32 -7.97 -13.23 8.18
N LEU A 33 -7.49 -12.58 7.12
CA LEU A 33 -8.26 -12.31 5.91
C LEU A 33 -8.48 -13.60 5.12
N ASP A 34 -9.56 -13.65 4.35
CA ASP A 34 -9.72 -14.73 3.38
C ASP A 34 -8.73 -14.60 2.22
N ARG A 35 -8.56 -15.67 1.45
CA ARG A 35 -7.55 -15.68 0.40
C ARG A 35 -7.83 -14.66 -0.71
N PRO A 36 -9.04 -14.53 -1.26
CA PRO A 36 -9.35 -13.50 -2.25
C PRO A 36 -9.06 -12.07 -1.77
N GLU A 37 -9.42 -11.74 -0.52
CA GLU A 37 -9.13 -10.42 0.05
C GLU A 37 -7.63 -10.19 0.22
N ALA A 38 -6.89 -11.21 0.69
CA ALA A 38 -5.43 -11.14 0.81
C ALA A 38 -4.72 -10.97 -0.55
N GLU A 39 -5.24 -11.62 -1.60
CA GLU A 39 -4.77 -11.45 -2.98
C GLU A 39 -4.99 -10.02 -3.47
N ALA A 40 -6.18 -9.46 -3.24
CA ALA A 40 -6.50 -8.08 -3.59
C ALA A 40 -5.59 -7.08 -2.84
N VAL A 41 -5.41 -7.26 -1.53
CA VAL A 41 -4.53 -6.43 -0.69
C VAL A 41 -3.10 -6.44 -1.21
N MET A 42 -2.55 -7.61 -1.54
CA MET A 42 -1.18 -7.72 -2.06
C MET A 42 -1.05 -7.14 -3.46
N ALA A 43 -2.02 -7.37 -4.35
CA ALA A 43 -2.00 -6.81 -5.70
C ALA A 43 -2.02 -5.28 -5.68
N ASP A 44 -2.86 -4.68 -4.85
CA ASP A 44 -2.98 -3.21 -4.74
C ASP A 44 -1.76 -2.59 -4.02
N ALA A 45 -1.14 -3.30 -3.07
CA ALA A 45 0.12 -2.87 -2.46
C ALA A 45 1.27 -2.82 -3.47
N LEU A 46 1.37 -3.81 -4.37
CA LEU A 46 2.35 -3.81 -5.45
C LEU A 46 2.08 -2.70 -6.47
N ALA A 47 0.81 -2.43 -6.78
CA ALA A 47 0.42 -1.32 -7.64
C ALA A 47 0.75 0.05 -7.02
N PHE A 48 0.54 0.20 -5.70
CA PHE A 48 0.97 1.37 -4.94
C PHE A 48 2.49 1.57 -5.03
N LEU A 49 3.29 0.52 -4.82
CA LEU A 49 4.76 0.62 -4.94
C LEU A 49 5.21 0.97 -6.36
N LYS A 50 4.50 0.48 -7.39
CA LYS A 50 4.73 0.92 -8.77
C LYS A 50 4.47 2.41 -8.94
N ALA A 51 3.39 2.95 -8.39
CA ALA A 51 3.15 4.39 -8.42
C ALA A 51 4.26 5.16 -7.69
N CYS A 52 4.73 4.68 -6.54
CA CYS A 52 5.86 5.30 -5.81
C CYS A 52 7.22 5.18 -6.52
N SER A 53 7.34 4.30 -7.52
CA SER A 53 8.60 4.14 -8.27
C SER A 53 8.97 5.39 -9.08
N VAL A 54 7.99 6.24 -9.42
CA VAL A 54 8.22 7.51 -10.12
C VAL A 54 8.18 8.69 -9.16
N PRO A 55 8.98 9.75 -9.37
CA PRO A 55 8.93 10.96 -8.55
C PRO A 55 7.58 11.68 -8.69
N HIS A 56 7.04 12.15 -7.56
CA HIS A 56 5.83 12.96 -7.49
C HIS A 56 6.12 14.28 -6.80
N GLY A 57 5.37 15.34 -7.15
CA GLY A 57 5.48 16.62 -6.46
C GLY A 57 5.00 16.58 -4.99
N ARG A 58 4.29 15.53 -4.60
CA ARG A 58 3.78 15.29 -3.23
C ARG A 58 3.84 13.78 -2.92
N PRO A 59 4.08 13.36 -1.67
CA PRO A 59 4.12 11.96 -1.29
C PRO A 59 2.80 11.24 -1.63
N LEU A 60 2.87 9.95 -1.96
CA LEU A 60 1.69 9.10 -2.07
C LEU A 60 1.49 8.32 -0.77
N VAL A 61 0.24 8.11 -0.38
CA VAL A 61 -0.13 7.37 0.84
C VAL A 61 -1.01 6.17 0.48
N PRO A 62 -0.80 4.98 1.08
CA PRO A 62 -1.68 3.84 0.90
C PRO A 62 -2.99 4.03 1.68
N SER A 63 -4.01 3.23 1.37
CA SER A 63 -5.12 3.03 2.32
C SER A 63 -4.68 2.12 3.47
N ALA A 64 -5.45 2.09 4.55
CA ALA A 64 -5.13 1.22 5.68
C ALA A 64 -5.09 -0.29 5.31
N LYS A 65 -5.97 -0.73 4.39
CA LYS A 65 -5.95 -2.12 3.89
C LYS A 65 -4.75 -2.40 3.01
N VAL A 66 -4.37 -1.46 2.14
CA VAL A 66 -3.24 -1.62 1.22
C VAL A 66 -1.90 -1.57 1.98
N ASP A 67 -1.82 -0.80 3.05
CA ASP A 67 -0.64 -0.69 3.91
C ASP A 67 -0.28 -2.02 4.59
N ILE A 68 -1.26 -2.87 4.93
CA ILE A 68 -1.04 -4.25 5.39
C ILE A 68 -0.19 -5.05 4.39
N GLY A 69 -0.49 -4.91 3.10
CA GLY A 69 0.25 -5.59 2.04
C GLY A 69 1.69 -5.08 1.95
N TRP A 70 1.87 -3.77 2.04
CA TRP A 70 3.21 -3.17 2.04
C TRP A 70 4.05 -3.60 3.26
N HIS A 71 3.47 -3.53 4.46
CA HIS A 71 4.10 -4.03 5.69
C HIS A 71 4.46 -5.51 5.60
N THR A 72 3.60 -6.34 5.00
CA THR A 72 3.90 -7.75 4.81
C THR A 72 5.10 -7.96 3.90
N PHE A 73 5.24 -7.16 2.84
CA PHE A 73 6.33 -7.31 1.88
C PHE A 73 7.67 -6.79 2.42
N ILE A 74 7.69 -5.65 3.12
CA ILE A 74 8.92 -5.10 3.73
C ILE A 74 9.65 -6.11 4.62
N LEU A 75 8.90 -6.98 5.30
CA LEU A 75 9.47 -7.99 6.20
C LEU A 75 10.19 -9.14 5.45
N ASP A 76 9.99 -9.28 4.14
CA ASP A 76 10.82 -10.12 3.26
C ASP A 76 11.98 -9.30 2.69
N THR A 77 12.86 -8.84 3.58
CA THR A 77 13.80 -7.74 3.31
C THR A 77 14.66 -7.94 2.05
N LEU A 78 15.11 -9.17 1.79
CA LEU A 78 15.91 -9.50 0.60
C LEU A 78 15.09 -9.35 -0.69
N GLU A 79 13.86 -9.87 -0.72
CA GLU A 79 13.01 -9.74 -1.91
C GLU A 79 12.49 -8.32 -2.08
N TYR A 80 12.19 -7.63 -0.98
CA TYR A 80 11.75 -6.25 -1.00
C TYR A 80 12.85 -5.32 -1.56
N GLU A 81 14.10 -5.49 -1.12
CA GLU A 81 15.24 -4.75 -1.67
C GLU A 81 15.38 -4.98 -3.17
N ARG A 82 15.38 -6.25 -3.62
CA ARG A 82 15.48 -6.61 -5.04
C ARG A 82 14.33 -6.00 -5.85
N PHE A 83 13.11 -6.11 -5.34
CA PHE A 83 11.94 -5.53 -5.97
C PHE A 83 12.08 -4.02 -6.14
N CYS A 84 12.49 -3.30 -5.09
CA CYS A 84 12.68 -1.86 -5.15
C CYS A 84 13.73 -1.45 -6.20
N TRP A 85 14.89 -2.12 -6.22
CA TRP A 85 15.93 -1.83 -7.21
C TRP A 85 15.51 -2.14 -8.64
N ASN A 86 14.84 -3.27 -8.87
CA ASN A 86 14.34 -3.64 -10.20
C ASN A 86 13.24 -2.71 -10.70
N LEU A 87 12.36 -2.28 -9.81
CA LEU A 87 11.18 -1.47 -10.15
C LEU A 87 11.50 0.02 -10.30
N ALA A 88 12.32 0.53 -9.38
CA ALA A 88 12.43 1.95 -9.09
C ALA A 88 13.88 2.47 -9.13
N GLY A 89 14.87 1.57 -9.28
CA GLY A 89 16.29 1.92 -9.28
C GLY A 89 16.78 2.52 -7.95
N ARG A 90 16.05 2.30 -6.85
CA ARG A 90 16.36 2.77 -5.49
C ARG A 90 15.50 2.02 -4.48
N PHE A 91 15.86 2.09 -3.20
CA PHE A 91 15.03 1.55 -2.12
C PHE A 91 13.82 2.47 -1.85
N LEU A 92 12.61 1.89 -1.79
CA LEU A 92 11.40 2.63 -1.41
C LEU A 92 11.22 2.56 0.11
N HIS A 93 11.57 3.63 0.82
CA HIS A 93 11.48 3.65 2.28
C HIS A 93 10.04 3.86 2.75
N HIS A 94 9.59 3.02 3.69
CA HIS A 94 8.45 3.31 4.55
C HIS A 94 8.95 4.16 5.73
N VAL A 95 8.30 5.30 5.95
CA VAL A 95 8.66 6.22 7.04
C VAL A 95 7.43 6.37 7.94
N PRO A 96 7.41 5.69 9.10
CA PRO A 96 6.38 5.86 10.10
C PRO A 96 6.05 7.32 10.40
N THR A 97 4.77 7.63 10.54
CA THR A 97 4.34 8.87 11.19
C THR A 97 4.42 8.65 12.70
N ASP A 98 5.19 9.47 13.40
CA ASP A 98 5.24 9.40 14.85
C ASP A 98 3.88 9.85 15.42
N PRO A 99 3.28 9.16 16.41
CA PRO A 99 2.00 9.56 17.01
C PRO A 99 2.00 10.95 17.67
N SER A 100 3.20 11.49 17.93
CA SER A 100 3.43 12.81 18.55
C SER A 100 3.57 13.93 17.51
N GLU A 101 3.88 13.59 16.26
CA GLU A 101 3.62 14.44 15.11
C GLU A 101 2.11 14.29 14.89
N GLY A 102 1.33 15.36 15.06
CA GLY A 102 -0.11 15.29 14.88
C GLY A 102 -0.46 14.89 13.44
N GLU A 103 -1.71 15.08 13.04
CA GLU A 103 -2.08 15.20 11.61
C GLU A 103 -1.42 16.47 11.00
N ASP A 104 -0.11 16.66 11.18
CA ASP A 104 0.67 17.89 10.93
C ASP A 104 0.90 18.15 9.43
N GLY A 105 0.32 17.33 8.58
CA GLY A 105 -0.01 17.73 7.22
C GLY A 105 -1.51 17.96 7.15
N GLY A 106 -1.96 19.20 7.32
CA GLY A 106 -3.38 19.61 7.22
C GLY A 106 -4.04 19.40 5.83
N GLU A 107 -3.57 18.42 5.07
CA GLU A 107 -4.23 17.87 3.91
C GLU A 107 -5.30 16.87 4.32
N ASP A 108 -6.49 17.04 3.74
CA ASP A 108 -7.56 16.07 3.77
C ASP A 108 -7.07 14.68 3.28
N GLN A 109 -7.20 13.67 4.16
CA GLN A 109 -6.84 12.28 3.87
C GLN A 109 -7.53 11.75 2.60
N ALA A 110 -8.76 12.19 2.32
CA ALA A 110 -9.46 11.79 1.11
C ALA A 110 -8.78 12.35 -0.16
N ALA A 111 -8.31 13.60 -0.12
CA ALA A 111 -7.50 14.18 -1.20
C ALA A 111 -6.15 13.43 -1.37
N ALA A 112 -5.53 12.99 -0.27
CA ALA A 112 -4.29 12.20 -0.34
C ALA A 112 -4.50 10.83 -1.00
N LEU A 113 -5.53 10.09 -0.59
CA LEU A 113 -5.89 8.81 -1.22
C LEU A 113 -6.27 8.98 -2.69
N ALA A 114 -7.06 10.02 -3.02
CA ALA A 114 -7.45 10.30 -4.40
C ALA A 114 -6.24 10.55 -5.31
N ARG A 115 -5.20 11.25 -4.81
CA ARG A 115 -3.94 11.39 -5.57
C ARG A 115 -3.25 10.05 -5.77
N THR A 116 -3.17 9.21 -4.75
CA THR A 116 -2.55 7.89 -4.85
C THR A 116 -3.26 7.04 -5.90
N VAL A 117 -4.59 6.98 -5.86
CA VAL A 117 -5.39 6.23 -6.84
C VAL A 117 -5.16 6.77 -8.26
N ALA A 118 -5.14 8.09 -8.44
CA ALA A 118 -4.82 8.70 -9.73
C ALA A 118 -3.41 8.34 -10.23
N ALA A 119 -2.42 8.34 -9.34
CA ALA A 119 -1.05 7.94 -9.66
C ALA A 119 -0.98 6.47 -10.06
N ILE A 120 -1.69 5.57 -9.38
CA ILE A 120 -1.75 4.16 -9.75
C ILE A 120 -2.43 3.96 -11.10
N HIS A 121 -3.56 4.62 -11.36
CA HIS A 121 -4.21 4.56 -12.67
C HIS A 121 -3.28 5.00 -13.81
N SER A 122 -2.39 5.97 -13.57
CA SER A 122 -1.39 6.39 -14.57
C SER A 122 -0.36 5.32 -14.93
N THR A 123 -0.21 4.27 -14.10
CA THR A 123 0.66 3.12 -14.38
C THR A 123 0.02 2.11 -15.34
N GLY A 124 -1.30 2.21 -15.58
CA GLY A 124 -2.07 1.22 -16.34
C GLY A 124 -2.48 -0.01 -15.54
N LEU A 125 -2.15 -0.08 -14.25
CA LEU A 125 -2.57 -1.17 -13.36
C LEU A 125 -4.00 -0.96 -12.85
N THR A 126 -4.73 -2.06 -12.73
CA THR A 126 -6.06 -2.05 -12.11
C THR A 126 -5.98 -2.17 -10.60
N LEU A 127 -6.97 -1.57 -9.92
CA LEU A 127 -7.14 -1.59 -8.47
C LEU A 127 -8.46 -2.25 -8.08
N HIS A 128 -8.56 -2.62 -6.81
CA HIS A 128 -9.76 -3.06 -6.13
C HIS A 128 -10.39 -1.87 -5.38
N PRO A 129 -11.41 -1.19 -5.92
CA PRO A 129 -11.92 0.07 -5.37
C PRO A 129 -12.29 -0.01 -3.88
N GLU A 130 -12.83 -1.16 -3.45
CA GLU A 130 -13.21 -1.45 -2.07
C GLU A 130 -12.05 -1.37 -1.07
N LEU A 131 -10.80 -1.50 -1.54
CA LEU A 131 -9.62 -1.36 -0.69
C LEU A 131 -9.20 0.10 -0.49
N TRP A 132 -9.68 1.03 -1.32
CA TRP A 132 -9.28 2.44 -1.32
C TRP A 132 -10.36 3.37 -0.77
N GLU A 133 -11.50 2.83 -0.36
CA GLU A 133 -12.53 3.58 0.34
C GLU A 133 -12.03 4.03 1.72
N ARG A 134 -12.40 5.26 2.12
CA ARG A 134 -12.06 5.77 3.45
C ARG A 134 -12.76 4.89 4.49
N CYS A 135 -12.08 4.57 5.60
CA CYS A 135 -12.79 4.19 6.82
C CYS A 135 -13.63 5.41 7.25
N ALA A 136 -14.91 5.42 6.86
CA ALA A 136 -15.80 6.51 7.20
C ALA A 136 -15.87 6.62 8.73
N GLY A 137 -15.29 7.70 9.27
CA GLY A 137 -15.75 8.47 10.43
C GLY A 137 -15.81 7.81 11.81
N ASP A 138 -15.79 6.49 11.90
CA ASP A 138 -16.17 5.78 13.10
C ASP A 138 -15.17 4.66 13.30
N CYS A 139 -14.30 4.84 14.30
CA CYS A 139 -13.44 3.81 14.88
C CYS A 139 -14.20 2.58 15.46
N GLU A 140 -15.50 2.47 15.16
CA GLU A 140 -16.41 1.40 15.52
C GLU A 140 -16.84 0.49 14.35
N ALA A 141 -16.45 0.79 13.10
CA ALA A 141 -16.70 -0.13 12.00
C ALA A 141 -15.98 -1.47 12.25
N LYS A 142 -16.76 -2.54 12.43
CA LYS A 142 -16.26 -3.88 12.82
C LYS A 142 -15.27 -4.49 11.81
N ASP A 143 -15.19 -3.94 10.60
CA ASP A 143 -14.38 -4.46 9.50
C ASP A 143 -13.14 -3.61 9.19
N CYS A 144 -12.93 -2.47 9.87
CA CYS A 144 -11.62 -1.81 9.85
C CYS A 144 -10.72 -2.44 10.92
N ARG A 145 -10.25 -3.66 10.66
CA ARG A 145 -9.18 -4.31 11.45
C ARG A 145 -7.84 -3.55 11.45
N ALA A 146 -7.79 -2.40 10.78
CA ALA A 146 -6.76 -1.38 10.92
C ALA A 146 -6.71 -0.69 12.30
N LYS A 147 -7.36 -1.24 13.34
CA LYS A 147 -7.34 -0.66 14.70
C LYS A 147 -5.93 -0.49 15.28
N ASP A 148 -4.94 -1.19 14.74
CA ASP A 148 -3.53 -1.06 15.14
C ASP A 148 -2.63 -0.41 14.08
N CYS A 149 -3.16 0.01 12.93
CA CYS A 149 -2.36 0.68 11.90
C CYS A 149 -2.47 2.20 12.03
N SER A 150 -1.78 2.77 13.01
CA SER A 150 -1.70 4.23 13.23
C SER A 150 -0.96 4.99 12.13
N GLN A 151 -0.47 4.30 11.10
CA GLN A 151 0.49 4.84 10.14
C GLN A 151 0.01 4.84 8.69
N CYS A 152 -1.30 4.65 8.43
CA CYS A 152 -1.85 4.71 7.08
C CYS A 152 -1.71 6.09 6.39
N HIS A 153 -1.27 7.12 7.11
CA HIS A 153 -0.92 8.43 6.58
C HIS A 153 0.55 8.54 6.14
N ALA A 154 1.38 7.53 6.46
CA ALA A 154 2.78 7.46 6.08
C ALA A 154 2.92 6.99 4.62
N GLY A 155 3.60 7.80 3.81
CA GLY A 155 3.90 7.48 2.42
C GLY A 155 5.30 6.90 2.21
N CYS A 156 5.60 6.52 0.97
CA CYS A 156 6.99 6.27 0.54
C CYS A 156 7.80 7.58 0.56
N SER A 157 9.04 7.52 1.06
CA SER A 157 9.96 8.66 1.08
C SER A 157 11.30 8.34 0.41
N ASP A 158 11.86 9.32 -0.30
CA ASP A 158 13.20 9.25 -0.90
C ASP A 158 14.31 9.76 0.04
N ARG A 159 13.97 10.24 1.25
CA ARG A 159 14.94 10.83 2.20
C ARG A 159 15.17 9.94 3.41
N PRO A 160 16.44 9.67 3.80
CA PRO A 160 16.73 9.32 5.18
C PRO A 160 16.35 10.51 6.07
N ARG A 161 15.56 10.29 7.13
CA ARG A 161 15.35 11.28 8.20
C ARG A 161 16.70 11.46 8.93
N HIS A 162 17.60 12.25 8.37
CA HIS A 162 18.76 12.71 9.13
C HIS A 162 18.26 13.74 10.13
N GLY A 163 18.27 13.33 11.41
CA GLY A 163 18.06 14.24 12.53
C GLY A 163 19.00 15.44 12.39
N ALA A 164 18.44 16.63 12.59
CA ALA A 164 19.23 17.83 12.77
C ALA A 164 20.24 17.60 13.91
N ALA A 165 21.52 17.73 13.58
CA ALA A 165 22.58 17.93 14.55
C ALA A 165 22.52 19.38 15.07
#